data_AF-A0A183EHN6-F1
#
_entry.id   AF-A0A183EHN6-F1
#
_cell.length_a   1.000
_cell.length_b   1.000
_cell.length_c   1.000
_cell.angle_alpha   90.00
_cell.angle_beta   90.00
_cell.angle_gamma   90.00
#
_symmetry.space_group_name_H-M   'P 1'
#
loop_
_entity.id
_entity.type
_entity.pdbx_description
1 polymer ?
#
loop_
_entity_poly.entity_id
_entity_poly.type
_entity_poly.pdbx_seq_one_letter_code
_entity_poly.pdbx_strand_id
1 'polypeptide(L)'
;MLLRHVLVLACEIVWLVEAYFTEDFNQWLLEFYGPDVQTTLNRPDLGEAGSFGGRQFHSQVIKQQPIIFVHGVSNRAGDQPLTGALRFKYA
;
A
#
# COMPACT_ATOMS: atom_id res chain seq x y z
N MET A 1 16.28 -2.35 33.64
CA MET A 1 15.99 -3.39 32.62
C MET A 1 14.69 -3.14 31.87
N LEU A 2 13.58 -2.76 32.54
CA LEU A 2 12.29 -2.50 31.87
C LEU A 2 12.35 -1.44 30.76
N LEU A 3 13.01 -0.29 31.00
CA LEU A 3 13.13 0.81 30.03
C LEU A 3 13.79 0.40 28.71
N ARG A 4 14.79 -0.49 28.77
CA ARG A 4 15.46 -1.04 27.58
C ARG A 4 14.51 -1.92 26.76
N HIS A 5 13.67 -2.72 27.41
CA HIS A 5 12.71 -3.58 26.71
C HIS A 5 11.57 -2.74 26.11
N VAL A 6 11.12 -1.69 26.80
CA VAL A 6 10.13 -0.74 26.28
C VAL A 6 10.66 0.03 25.06
N LEU A 7 11.93 0.48 25.09
CA LEU A 7 12.56 1.15 23.95
C LEU A 7 12.75 0.22 22.75
N VAL A 8 13.12 -1.05 22.97
CA VAL A 8 13.23 -2.05 21.89
C VAL A 8 11.86 -2.35 21.27
N LEU A 9 10.83 -2.59 22.09
CA LEU A 9 9.45 -2.79 21.61
C LEU A 9 8.91 -1.56 20.87
N ALA A 10 9.21 -0.35 21.34
CA ALA A 10 8.80 0.89 20.68
C ALA A 10 9.48 1.07 19.30
N CYS A 11 10.76 0.70 19.16
CA CYS A 11 11.47 0.74 17.88
C CYS A 11 10.91 -0.26 16.84
N GLU A 12 10.48 -1.45 17.27
CA GLU A 12 9.92 -2.48 16.38
C GLU A 12 8.57 -2.06 15.77
N ILE A 13 7.80 -1.20 16.46
CA ILE A 13 6.45 -0.78 16.02
C ILE A 13 6.49 0.29 14.91
N VAL A 14 7.60 1.03 14.77
CA VAL A 14 7.70 2.16 13.81
C VAL A 14 7.83 1.68 12.35
N TRP A 15 8.03 0.39 12.09
CA TRP A 15 8.34 -0.14 10.75
C TRP A 15 7.21 -0.93 10.08
N LEU A 16 5.98 -0.89 10.60
CA LEU A 16 4.94 -1.84 10.19
C LEU A 16 3.98 -1.35 9.10
N VAL A 17 4.17 -0.14 8.55
CA VAL A 17 3.26 0.39 7.51
C VAL A 17 3.97 0.48 6.16
N GLU A 18 4.14 -0.67 5.54
CA GLU A 18 4.66 -0.79 4.19
C GLU A 18 3.53 -0.56 3.17
N ALA A 19 3.59 0.53 2.39
CA ALA A 19 2.65 0.83 1.31
C ALA A 19 3.20 0.29 -0.01
N TYR A 20 3.02 -1.01 -0.22
CA TYR A 20 3.38 -1.72 -1.44
C TYR A 20 2.19 -2.51 -1.96
N PHE A 21 2.21 -2.82 -3.26
CA PHE A 21 1.34 -3.86 -3.80
C PHE A 21 1.61 -5.19 -3.10
N THR A 22 0.56 -6.02 -2.99
CA THR A 22 0.72 -7.38 -2.48
C THR A 22 1.60 -8.21 -3.41
N GLU A 23 2.21 -9.26 -2.87
CA GLU A 23 3.06 -10.18 -3.65
C GLU A 23 2.31 -10.73 -4.87
N ASP A 24 1.07 -11.17 -4.70
CA ASP A 24 0.22 -11.69 -5.80
C ASP A 24 0.07 -10.68 -6.95
N PHE A 25 -0.17 -9.41 -6.62
CA PHE A 25 -0.33 -8.38 -7.65
C PHE A 25 1.01 -7.96 -8.28
N ASN A 26 2.09 -7.93 -7.50
CA ASN A 26 3.44 -7.72 -8.04
C ASN A 26 3.82 -8.82 -9.02
N GLN A 27 3.59 -10.09 -8.70
CA GLN A 27 3.87 -11.20 -9.61
C GLN A 27 3.06 -11.09 -10.91
N TRP A 28 1.79 -10.73 -10.83
CA TRP A 28 0.98 -10.46 -12.03
C TRP A 28 1.55 -9.30 -12.87
N LEU A 29 1.97 -8.19 -12.24
CA LEU A 29 2.60 -7.08 -12.97
C LEU A 29 3.90 -7.51 -13.66
N LEU A 30 4.73 -8.29 -12.97
CA LEU A 30 5.97 -8.82 -13.51
C LEU A 30 5.73 -9.75 -14.70
N GLU A 31 4.76 -10.67 -14.59
CA GLU A 31 4.46 -11.66 -15.61
C GLU A 31 3.91 -11.01 -16.89
N PHE A 32 3.01 -10.04 -16.78
CA PHE A 32 2.29 -9.50 -17.92
C PHE A 32 2.87 -8.20 -18.49
N TYR A 33 3.60 -7.42 -17.69
CA TYR A 33 4.11 -6.09 -18.09
C TYR A 33 5.61 -5.91 -17.86
N GLY A 34 6.24 -6.79 -17.08
CA GLY A 34 7.66 -6.75 -16.79
C GLY A 34 8.07 -5.80 -15.64
N PRO A 35 9.35 -5.83 -15.26
CA PRO A 35 9.87 -5.18 -14.06
C PRO A 35 9.80 -3.66 -14.08
N ASP A 36 9.95 -3.03 -15.25
CA ASP A 36 9.93 -1.57 -15.37
C ASP A 36 8.54 -1.00 -15.04
N VAL A 37 7.47 -1.64 -15.55
CA VAL A 37 6.09 -1.26 -15.25
C VAL A 37 5.76 -1.55 -13.80
N GLN A 38 6.15 -2.71 -13.28
CA GLN A 38 5.93 -3.05 -11.87
C GLN A 38 6.61 -2.03 -10.94
N THR A 39 7.87 -1.69 -11.17
CA THR A 39 8.62 -0.73 -10.35
C THR A 39 8.00 0.66 -10.42
N THR A 40 7.63 1.10 -11.63
CA THR A 40 7.00 2.41 -11.87
C THR A 40 5.68 2.55 -11.14
N LEU A 41 4.85 1.50 -11.14
CA LEU A 41 3.54 1.52 -10.49
C LEU A 41 3.65 1.31 -8.97
N ASN A 42 4.53 0.42 -8.49
CA ASN A 42 4.65 0.09 -7.06
C ASN A 42 5.27 1.25 -6.26
N ARG A 43 6.18 2.02 -6.87
CA ARG A 43 6.89 3.15 -6.23
C ARG A 43 7.54 2.79 -4.89
N PRO A 44 8.38 1.73 -4.83
CA PRO A 44 9.03 1.30 -3.60
C PRO A 44 9.97 2.38 -3.01
N ASP A 45 10.43 3.32 -3.85
CA ASP A 45 11.24 4.48 -3.44
C ASP A 45 10.51 5.45 -2.50
N LEU A 46 9.18 5.39 -2.43
CA LEU A 46 8.36 6.26 -1.58
C LEU A 46 8.06 5.67 -0.19
N GLY A 47 8.48 4.43 0.11
CA GLY A 47 8.19 3.78 1.39
C GLY A 47 6.68 3.78 1.71
N GLU A 48 6.30 4.28 2.89
CA GLU A 48 4.89 4.35 3.33
C GLU A 48 3.98 5.20 2.42
N ALA A 49 4.55 5.96 1.49
CA ALA A 49 3.82 6.80 0.54
C ALA A 49 3.67 6.16 -0.86
N GLY A 50 4.15 4.92 -1.04
CA GLY A 50 4.03 4.15 -2.27
C GLY A 50 2.62 3.71 -2.63
N SER A 51 2.50 2.95 -3.72
CA SER A 51 1.22 2.37 -4.13
C SER A 51 0.89 1.14 -3.30
N PHE A 52 -0.39 0.86 -3.12
CA PHE A 52 -0.83 -0.28 -2.31
C PHE A 52 -2.05 -0.98 -2.92
N GLY A 53 -2.28 -2.21 -2.46
CA GLY A 53 -3.44 -3.02 -2.84
C GLY A 53 -3.07 -4.29 -3.59
N GLY A 54 -4.09 -5.05 -3.95
CA GLY A 54 -3.95 -6.42 -4.45
C GLY A 54 -4.56 -7.42 -3.47
N ARG A 55 -4.60 -8.69 -3.86
CA ARG A 55 -5.12 -9.77 -3.01
C ARG A 55 -4.07 -10.15 -1.98
N GLN A 56 -4.51 -10.43 -0.76
CA GLN A 56 -3.62 -10.96 0.28
C GLN A 56 -3.16 -12.39 -0.06
N PHE A 57 -4.01 -13.16 -0.74
CA PHE A 57 -3.72 -14.52 -1.19
C PHE A 57 -4.30 -14.75 -2.57
N HIS A 58 -3.63 -15.55 -3.39
CA HIS A 58 -4.05 -15.85 -4.77
C HIS A 58 -5.50 -16.37 -4.87
N SER A 59 -5.91 -17.22 -3.93
CA SER A 59 -7.25 -17.82 -3.86
C SER A 59 -8.33 -16.90 -3.27
N GLN A 60 -7.99 -15.66 -2.91
CA GLN A 60 -8.95 -14.72 -2.33
C GLN A 60 -10.05 -14.38 -3.33
N VAL A 61 -11.30 -14.67 -2.96
CA VAL A 61 -12.49 -14.30 -3.73
C VAL A 61 -12.80 -12.83 -3.54
N ILE A 62 -12.81 -12.08 -4.63
CA ILE A 62 -13.19 -10.66 -4.64
C ILE A 62 -14.71 -10.54 -4.62
N LYS A 63 -15.26 -9.99 -3.54
CA LYS A 63 -16.72 -9.84 -3.35
C LYS A 63 -17.24 -8.47 -3.75
N GLN A 64 -16.37 -7.46 -3.81
CA GLN A 64 -16.69 -6.09 -4.16
C GLN A 64 -16.03 -5.71 -5.48
N GLN A 65 -16.60 -4.75 -6.20
CA GLN A 65 -15.98 -4.23 -7.42
C GLN A 65 -14.60 -3.65 -7.07
N PRO A 66 -13.52 -4.09 -7.73
CA PRO A 66 -12.21 -3.47 -7.58
C PRO A 66 -12.25 -2.01 -8.02
N ILE A 67 -11.59 -1.15 -7.25
CA ILE A 67 -11.46 0.28 -7.53
C ILE A 67 -9.98 0.61 -7.67
N ILE A 68 -9.64 1.37 -8.71
CA ILE A 68 -8.29 1.90 -8.92
C ILE A 68 -8.35 3.40 -8.65
N PHE A 69 -7.51 3.87 -7.73
CA PHE A 69 -7.29 5.28 -7.49
C PHE A 69 -6.03 5.72 -8.23
N VAL A 70 -6.18 6.71 -9.11
CA VAL A 70 -5.07 7.36 -9.80
C VAL A 70 -4.89 8.74 -9.19
N HIS A 71 -3.67 9.06 -8.76
CA HIS A 71 -3.34 10.33 -8.14
C HIS A 71 -2.41 11.17 -9.01
N GLY A 72 -2.38 12.48 -8.76
CA GLY A 72 -1.50 13.42 -9.44
C GLY A 72 -0.10 13.49 -8.83
N VAL A 73 0.77 14.27 -9.48
CA VAL A 73 2.19 14.46 -9.12
C VAL A 73 2.38 14.99 -7.69
N SER A 74 1.42 15.78 -7.18
CA SER A 74 1.50 16.43 -5.86
C SER A 74 0.79 15.67 -4.74
N ASN A 75 0.41 14.41 -4.99
CA ASN A 75 -0.31 13.57 -4.03
C ASN A 75 0.34 12.19 -3.93
N ARG A 76 0.06 11.50 -2.83
CA ARG A 76 0.39 10.10 -2.58
C ARG A 76 -0.81 9.22 -2.89
N ALA A 77 -0.58 7.91 -3.06
CA ALA A 77 -1.65 6.95 -3.37
C ALA A 77 -2.79 6.96 -2.32
N GLY A 78 -2.47 7.24 -1.05
CA GLY A 78 -3.44 7.26 0.05
C GLY A 78 -4.26 8.54 0.21
N ASP A 79 -3.80 9.67 -0.34
CA ASP A 79 -4.37 10.99 -0.01
C ASP A 79 -5.81 11.16 -0.53
N GLN A 80 -6.04 10.81 -1.80
CA GLN A 80 -7.33 10.95 -2.47
C GLN A 80 -8.38 9.96 -1.92
N PRO A 81 -8.07 8.65 -1.75
CA PRO A 81 -8.97 7.72 -1.07
C PRO A 81 -9.36 8.19 0.33
N LEU A 82 -8.40 8.68 1.12
CA LEU A 82 -8.67 9.18 2.47
C LEU A 82 -9.59 10.40 2.44
N THR A 83 -9.32 11.36 1.56
CA THR A 83 -10.16 12.55 1.39
C THR A 83 -11.59 12.18 1.01
N GLY A 84 -11.76 11.26 0.07
CA GLY A 84 -13.08 10.74 -0.32
C GLY A 84 -13.80 10.07 0.85
N ALA A 85 -13.12 9.17 1.58
CA ALA A 85 -13.69 8.48 2.72
C ALA A 85 -14.15 9.45 3.82
N LEU A 86 -13.34 10.46 4.13
CA LEU A 86 -13.70 11.51 5.10
C LEU A 86 -14.90 12.32 4.63
N ARG A 87 -14.94 12.69 3.34
CA ARG A 87 -16.03 13.48 2.77
C ARG A 87 -17.38 12.78 2.89
N PHE A 88 -17.45 11.47 2.66
CA PHE A 88 -18.70 10.69 2.75
C PHE A 88 -19.04 10.24 4.17
N LYS A 89 -18.05 10.07 5.05
CA LYS A 89 -18.29 9.71 6.46
C LYS A 89 -18.95 10.83 7.25
N TYR A 90 -18.63 12.08 6.92
CA TYR A 90 -19.18 13.27 7.58
C TYR A 90 -20.10 14.09 6.66
N ALA A 91 -20.60 13.49 5.57
CA ALA A 91 -21.57 14.09 4.65
C ALA A 91 -22.99 14.07 5.22
#